data_AF-A0A7C5AYZ5-F1
#
_entry.id   AF-A0A7C5AYZ5-F1
#
_cell.length_a   1.000
_cell.length_b   1.000
_cell.length_c   1.000
_cell.angle_alpha   90.00
_cell.angle_beta   90.00
_cell.angle_gamma   90.00
#
_symmetry.space_group_name_H-M   'P 1'
#
loop_
_entity.id
_entity.type
_entity.pdbx_description
1 polymer ?
#
loop_
_entity_poly.entity_id
_entity_poly.type
_entity_poly.pdbx_seq_one_letter_code
_entity_poly.pdbx_strand_id
1 'polypeptide(L)'
;GPYPMRITPTVLETIKSKDDAIWKQVVPDVAELDDIAADDDPLEEDLMSPVPHLVHRYPDRVLLMVTNQCPIYCRFCTRKRLVGKPGFLKKGELDRAIEYLREHTEVRDVILSGGDPLLLPDPLLERVLKALRTIPHLELIRIGSRVPGTLPQRITAKLCEMVKKYHPIYMNLHFNHPDELTPDVKAACGRLADAGIPLGAQTVLLKGVNDDPEIMKRLVHQLLLARVKPYYLYQADLTKGTNHFRTTIETGLNVIKALQGHTSGMAVPHFVIDAPGGGGKIPLLPDNYLVHMDEDGAILRNYEDKTFHYPQPKSDHRRELPMVGVRTSFEDSEEAYAACSDSYPDRDGYAAWGNSCGGDADDL
;
A
#
# COMPACT_ATOMS: atom_id res chain seq x y z
N GLY A 1 -22.60 -18.32 16.48
CA GLY A 1 -21.35 -19.00 16.10
C GLY A 1 -20.17 -18.41 16.84
N PRO A 2 -18.95 -18.95 16.67
CA PRO A 2 -17.73 -18.50 17.35
C PRO A 2 -17.26 -17.11 16.92
N TYR A 3 -17.73 -16.61 15.78
CA TYR A 3 -17.31 -15.33 15.22
C TYR A 3 -18.36 -14.23 15.46
N PRO A 4 -17.96 -13.02 15.92
CA PRO A 4 -18.89 -11.93 16.17
C PRO A 4 -19.47 -11.38 14.85
N MET A 5 -20.62 -10.71 14.96
CA MET A 5 -21.27 -9.99 13.87
C MET A 5 -21.48 -8.53 14.26
N ARG A 6 -21.17 -7.63 13.32
CA ARG A 6 -21.42 -6.19 13.45
C ARG A 6 -21.59 -5.62 12.05
N ILE A 7 -22.68 -4.91 11.84
CA ILE A 7 -23.06 -4.30 10.56
C ILE A 7 -23.57 -2.90 10.90
N THR A 8 -23.04 -1.87 10.25
CA THR A 8 -23.52 -0.49 10.40
C THR A 8 -24.80 -0.31 9.58
N PRO A 9 -25.70 0.64 9.96
CA PRO A 9 -26.85 0.99 9.13
C PRO A 9 -26.46 1.32 7.68
N THR A 10 -25.36 2.06 7.49
CA THR A 10 -24.85 2.40 6.15
C THR A 10 -24.59 1.17 5.28
N VAL A 11 -23.96 0.12 5.83
CA VAL A 11 -23.73 -1.11 5.04
C VAL A 11 -25.04 -1.90 4.88
N LEU A 12 -25.86 -1.97 5.92
CA LEU A 12 -27.14 -2.68 5.88
C LEU A 12 -28.06 -2.14 4.76
N GLU A 13 -28.08 -0.82 4.56
CA GLU A 13 -28.87 -0.16 3.50
C GLU A 13 -28.40 -0.48 2.08
N THR A 14 -27.15 -0.95 1.90
CA THR A 14 -26.63 -1.33 0.58
C THR A 14 -26.92 -2.78 0.20
N ILE A 15 -27.44 -3.58 1.13
CA ILE A 15 -27.87 -4.96 0.87
C ILE A 15 -29.19 -4.92 0.10
N LYS A 16 -29.18 -5.49 -1.10
CA LYS A 16 -30.31 -5.58 -2.02
C LYS A 16 -31.13 -6.85 -1.80
N SER A 17 -30.46 -7.97 -1.51
CA SER A 17 -31.11 -9.26 -1.26
C SER A 17 -30.22 -10.18 -0.43
N LYS A 18 -30.82 -11.23 0.13
CA LYS A 18 -30.06 -12.34 0.72
C LYS A 18 -29.03 -12.85 -0.30
N ASP A 19 -27.82 -13.13 0.18
CA ASP A 19 -26.70 -13.70 -0.59
C ASP A 19 -26.17 -12.81 -1.73
N ASP A 20 -26.51 -11.52 -1.76
CA ASP A 20 -25.83 -10.57 -2.63
C ASP A 20 -24.37 -10.31 -2.21
N ALA A 21 -23.63 -9.58 -3.05
CA ALA A 21 -22.21 -9.31 -2.86
C ALA A 21 -21.88 -8.58 -1.54
N ILE A 22 -22.77 -7.71 -1.04
CA ILE A 22 -22.58 -7.03 0.24
C ILE A 22 -22.99 -7.94 1.40
N TRP A 23 -24.11 -8.64 1.29
CA TRP A 23 -24.58 -9.62 2.26
C TRP A 23 -23.49 -10.61 2.63
N LYS A 24 -22.88 -11.24 1.62
CA LYS A 24 -21.80 -12.22 1.80
C LYS A 24 -20.62 -11.65 2.58
N GLN A 25 -20.32 -10.37 2.42
CA GLN A 25 -19.19 -9.75 3.10
C GLN A 25 -19.40 -9.55 4.61
N VAL A 26 -20.65 -9.51 5.11
CA VAL A 26 -20.93 -9.06 6.49
C VAL A 26 -21.88 -9.95 7.28
N VAL A 27 -22.73 -10.73 6.63
CA VAL A 27 -23.66 -11.66 7.31
C VAL A 27 -22.98 -13.02 7.45
N PRO A 28 -22.92 -13.61 8.67
CA PRO A 28 -22.28 -14.89 8.88
C PRO A 28 -22.92 -16.04 8.09
N ASP A 29 -22.08 -16.93 7.57
CA ASP A 29 -22.49 -18.16 6.89
C ASP A 29 -22.08 -19.40 7.71
N VAL A 30 -22.84 -20.49 7.57
CA VAL A 30 -22.50 -21.78 8.20
C VAL A 30 -21.22 -22.38 7.62
N ALA A 31 -20.90 -22.10 6.35
CA ALA A 31 -19.69 -22.53 5.66
C ALA A 31 -18.39 -22.02 6.33
N GLU A 32 -18.50 -21.03 7.21
CA GLU A 32 -17.38 -20.58 8.03
C GLU A 32 -16.92 -21.60 9.08
N LEU A 33 -17.74 -22.62 9.35
CA LEU A 33 -17.44 -23.69 10.30
C LEU A 33 -16.79 -24.91 9.65
N ASP A 34 -16.76 -25.00 8.31
CA ASP A 34 -16.26 -26.17 7.58
C ASP A 34 -14.72 -26.27 7.56
N ASP A 35 -14.04 -25.18 7.92
CA ASP A 35 -12.60 -25.00 7.77
C ASP A 35 -11.86 -25.11 9.12
N ILE A 36 -12.12 -26.18 9.86
CA ILE A 36 -11.68 -26.32 11.26
C ILE A 36 -10.15 -26.48 11.37
N ALA A 37 -9.52 -27.06 10.34
CA ALA A 37 -8.10 -27.40 10.31
C ALA A 37 -7.19 -26.26 9.82
N ALA A 38 -7.74 -25.16 9.28
CA ALA A 38 -6.96 -24.01 8.86
C ALA A 38 -6.40 -23.22 10.05
N ASP A 39 -5.27 -22.54 9.81
CA ASP A 39 -4.58 -21.74 10.80
C ASP A 39 -5.33 -20.45 11.14
N ASP A 40 -5.27 -20.05 12.41
CA ASP A 40 -5.83 -18.79 12.89
C ASP A 40 -4.96 -17.57 12.49
N ASP A 41 -3.66 -17.79 12.26
CA ASP A 41 -2.68 -16.77 11.85
C ASP A 41 -1.80 -17.24 10.68
N PRO A 42 -2.36 -17.38 9.46
CA PRO A 42 -1.63 -17.93 8.31
C PRO A 42 -0.45 -17.06 7.84
N LEU A 43 -0.40 -15.81 8.30
CA LEU A 43 0.64 -14.84 7.95
C LEU A 43 1.69 -14.66 9.05
N GLU A 44 1.61 -15.44 10.13
CA GLU A 44 2.55 -15.41 11.26
C GLU A 44 2.78 -14.00 11.84
N GLU A 45 1.73 -13.17 11.89
CA GLU A 45 1.80 -11.83 12.45
C GLU A 45 2.22 -11.85 13.93
N ASP A 46 1.77 -12.85 14.68
CA ASP A 46 2.06 -12.98 16.11
C ASP A 46 3.53 -13.39 16.36
N LEU A 47 4.11 -14.25 15.49
CA LEU A 47 5.52 -14.66 15.58
C LEU A 47 6.49 -13.55 15.15
N MET A 48 6.04 -12.66 14.26
CA MET A 48 6.79 -11.51 13.77
C MET A 48 6.58 -10.24 14.62
N SER A 49 6.11 -10.39 15.86
CA SER A 49 5.79 -9.28 16.76
C SER A 49 6.87 -9.07 17.84
N PRO A 50 7.95 -8.31 17.58
CA PRO A 50 9.04 -8.09 18.54
C PRO A 50 8.57 -7.43 19.84
N VAL A 51 7.54 -6.59 19.76
CA VAL A 51 6.80 -6.06 20.91
C VAL A 51 5.30 -6.23 20.67
N PRO A 52 4.46 -6.27 21.73
CA PRO A 52 3.03 -6.46 21.57
C PRO A 52 2.42 -5.46 20.58
N HIS A 53 1.60 -5.98 19.65
CA HIS A 53 0.86 -5.23 18.63
C HIS A 53 1.70 -4.60 17.52
N LEU A 54 3.01 -4.80 17.50
CA LEU A 54 3.89 -4.28 16.46
C LEU A 54 4.45 -5.45 15.65
N VAL A 55 4.01 -5.62 14.41
CA VAL A 55 4.52 -6.64 13.49
C VAL A 55 5.63 -6.03 12.65
N HIS A 56 6.83 -6.61 12.70
CA HIS A 56 7.99 -6.19 11.91
C HIS A 56 8.43 -7.32 10.99
N ARG A 57 7.79 -7.41 9.81
CA ARG A 57 8.05 -8.45 8.80
C ARG A 57 9.08 -8.03 7.76
N TYR A 58 8.98 -6.77 7.30
CA TYR A 58 9.82 -6.26 6.22
C TYR A 58 10.90 -5.35 6.78
N PRO A 59 12.07 -5.23 6.12
CA PRO A 59 13.22 -4.54 6.70
C PRO A 59 12.98 -3.09 7.12
N ASP A 60 12.14 -2.34 6.41
CA ASP A 60 12.04 -0.88 6.52
C ASP A 60 10.68 -0.38 7.03
N ARG A 61 9.78 -1.29 7.40
CA ARG A 61 8.40 -0.93 7.74
C ARG A 61 7.73 -1.90 8.70
N VAL A 62 6.84 -1.33 9.50
CA VAL A 62 6.11 -2.04 10.56
C VAL A 62 4.60 -1.84 10.45
N LEU A 63 3.86 -2.79 11.02
CA LEU A 63 2.42 -2.68 11.25
C LEU A 63 2.17 -2.49 12.75
N LEU A 64 1.55 -1.39 13.14
CA LEU A 64 1.13 -1.12 14.52
C LEU A 64 -0.38 -1.30 14.67
N MET A 65 -0.79 -2.34 15.40
CA MET A 65 -2.19 -2.63 15.69
C MET A 65 -2.67 -1.78 16.87
N VAL A 66 -3.52 -0.79 16.60
CA VAL A 66 -3.93 0.19 17.64
C VAL A 66 -5.26 -0.15 18.32
N THR A 67 -6.03 -1.06 17.71
CA THR A 67 -7.36 -1.48 18.16
C THR A 67 -7.73 -2.82 17.53
N ASN A 68 -8.62 -3.58 18.18
CA ASN A 68 -9.25 -4.79 17.63
C ASN A 68 -10.70 -4.57 17.19
N GLN A 69 -11.16 -3.32 17.19
CA GLN A 69 -12.53 -2.94 16.86
C GLN A 69 -12.63 -2.47 15.40
N CYS A 70 -13.71 -2.86 14.74
CA CYS A 70 -14.05 -2.45 13.37
C CYS A 70 -15.48 -1.87 13.33
N PRO A 71 -15.81 -1.03 12.33
CA PRO A 71 -17.18 -0.56 12.13
C PRO A 71 -18.10 -1.73 11.75
N ILE A 72 -17.59 -2.66 10.95
CA ILE A 72 -18.22 -3.92 10.55
C ILE A 72 -17.24 -5.09 10.72
N TYR A 73 -17.74 -6.32 10.88
CA TYR A 73 -16.89 -7.51 10.90
C TYR A 73 -17.00 -8.28 9.59
N CYS A 74 -15.99 -8.11 8.74
CA CYS A 74 -15.87 -8.78 7.45
C CYS A 74 -15.86 -10.31 7.63
N ARG A 75 -16.66 -11.04 6.85
CA ARG A 75 -16.66 -12.52 6.92
C ARG A 75 -15.37 -13.16 6.39
N PHE A 76 -14.62 -12.40 5.59
CA PHE A 76 -13.33 -12.74 4.99
C PHE A 76 -12.13 -12.10 5.71
N CYS A 77 -12.28 -11.62 6.95
CA CYS A 77 -11.22 -10.91 7.67
C CYS A 77 -9.97 -11.79 7.91
N THR A 78 -8.79 -11.37 7.48
CA THR A 78 -7.51 -12.05 7.78
C THR A 78 -7.22 -12.14 9.28
N ARG A 79 -7.66 -11.14 10.05
CA ARG A 79 -7.46 -11.07 11.52
C ARG A 79 -8.69 -11.53 12.29
N LYS A 80 -9.43 -12.51 11.77
CA LYS A 80 -10.65 -13.06 12.40
C LYS A 80 -10.42 -13.54 13.84
N ARG A 81 -9.20 -14.00 14.16
CA ARG A 81 -8.78 -14.41 15.52
C ARG A 81 -8.73 -13.25 16.52
N LEU A 82 -8.50 -12.01 16.07
CA LEU A 82 -8.30 -10.82 16.91
C LEU A 82 -9.53 -9.91 16.91
N VAL A 83 -10.08 -9.64 15.72
CA VAL A 83 -11.11 -8.62 15.51
C VAL A 83 -12.41 -8.98 16.22
N GLY A 84 -13.01 -7.99 16.87
CA GLY A 84 -14.24 -8.12 17.63
C GLY A 84 -14.08 -8.59 19.07
N LYS A 85 -12.85 -8.91 19.49
CA LYS A 85 -12.51 -9.02 20.91
C LYS A 85 -12.26 -7.62 21.50
N PRO A 86 -12.57 -7.38 22.79
CA PRO A 86 -12.17 -6.15 23.45
C PRO A 86 -10.64 -5.98 23.38
N GLY A 87 -10.18 -4.78 22.98
CA GLY A 87 -8.74 -4.53 22.89
C GLY A 87 -8.43 -3.22 22.19
N PHE A 88 -7.92 -2.27 22.97
CA PHE A 88 -7.13 -1.13 22.49
C PHE A 88 -5.74 -1.29 23.07
N LEU A 89 -4.77 -0.51 22.58
CA LEU A 89 -3.47 -0.39 23.23
C LEU A 89 -3.65 -0.08 24.73
N LYS A 90 -3.17 -0.97 25.58
CA LYS A 90 -3.16 -0.78 27.03
C LYS A 90 -2.16 0.31 27.40
N LYS A 91 -2.26 0.83 28.63
CA LYS A 91 -1.32 1.81 29.15
C LYS A 91 0.12 1.24 29.06
N GLY A 92 1.03 2.01 28.45
CA GLY A 92 2.43 1.63 28.25
C GLY A 92 2.72 0.83 26.98
N GLU A 93 1.72 0.24 26.30
CA GLU A 93 1.97 -0.53 25.08
C GLU A 93 2.39 0.35 23.91
N LEU A 94 1.79 1.54 23.76
CA LEU A 94 2.25 2.53 22.79
C LEU A 94 3.69 2.94 23.07
N ASP A 95 4.04 3.17 24.33
CA ASP A 95 5.38 3.64 24.71
C ASP A 95 6.45 2.59 24.36
N ARG A 96 6.14 1.30 24.54
CA ARG A 96 7.02 0.19 24.10
C ARG A 96 7.19 0.14 22.59
N ALA A 97 6.13 0.36 21.82
CA ALA A 97 6.22 0.41 20.36
C ALA A 97 7.06 1.61 19.90
N ILE A 98 6.91 2.78 20.53
CA ILE A 98 7.71 3.97 20.25
C ILE A 98 9.18 3.74 20.59
N GLU A 99 9.48 3.09 21.71
CA GLU A 99 10.87 2.78 22.09
C GLU A 99 11.53 1.84 21.09
N TYR A 100 10.85 0.75 20.71
CA TYR A 100 11.32 -0.13 19.66
C TYR A 100 11.63 0.65 18.37
N LEU A 101 10.72 1.53 17.93
CA LEU A 101 10.93 2.30 16.71
C LEU A 101 12.06 3.32 16.83
N ARG A 102 12.43 3.80 18.03
CA ARG A 102 13.60 4.66 18.20
C ARG A 102 14.91 3.90 18.06
N GLU A 103 14.94 2.65 18.50
CA GLU A 103 16.12 1.78 18.42
C GLU A 103 16.34 1.26 16.98
N HIS A 104 15.27 1.10 16.21
CA HIS A 104 15.27 0.51 14.87
C HIS A 104 15.24 1.56 13.75
N THR A 105 16.37 2.24 13.54
CA THR A 105 16.49 3.36 12.59
C THR A 105 16.33 3.01 11.11
N GLU A 106 16.38 1.72 10.75
CA GLU A 106 16.07 1.21 9.42
C GLU A 106 14.58 1.35 9.06
N VAL A 107 13.71 1.44 10.07
CA VAL A 107 12.27 1.57 9.88
C VAL A 107 11.94 3.00 9.50
N ARG A 108 11.40 3.20 8.29
CA ARG A 108 10.98 4.52 7.78
C ARG A 108 9.48 4.68 7.63
N ASP A 109 8.71 3.58 7.66
CA ASP A 109 7.29 3.54 7.35
C ASP A 109 6.48 2.75 8.41
N VAL A 110 5.49 3.41 9.02
CA VAL A 110 4.62 2.81 10.04
C VAL A 110 3.18 2.76 9.53
N ILE A 111 2.58 1.58 9.55
CA ILE A 111 1.18 1.36 9.16
C ILE A 111 0.33 1.17 10.42
N LEU A 112 -0.57 2.11 10.70
CA LEU A 112 -1.62 1.93 11.71
C LEU A 112 -2.69 0.97 11.18
N SER A 113 -2.97 -0.09 11.94
CA SER A 113 -3.95 -1.13 11.58
C SER A 113 -4.50 -1.84 12.84
N GLY A 114 -4.75 -3.15 12.74
CA GLY A 114 -5.43 -3.98 13.73
C GLY A 114 -6.82 -4.37 13.20
N GLY A 115 -7.85 -3.93 13.91
CA GLY A 115 -9.20 -3.77 13.39
C GLY A 115 -9.26 -2.56 12.46
N ASP A 116 -9.75 -1.43 12.96
CA ASP A 116 -9.79 -0.19 12.18
C ASP A 116 -9.33 1.02 13.02
N PRO A 117 -8.17 1.64 12.72
CA PRO A 117 -7.65 2.78 13.47
C PRO A 117 -8.60 3.97 13.55
N LEU A 118 -9.48 4.17 12.57
CA LEU A 118 -10.44 5.27 12.58
C LEU A 118 -11.61 5.05 13.54
N LEU A 119 -11.71 3.89 14.20
CA LEU A 119 -12.61 3.68 15.33
C LEU A 119 -12.06 4.26 16.65
N LEU A 120 -10.79 4.66 16.69
CA LEU A 120 -10.29 5.45 17.80
C LEU A 120 -10.97 6.82 17.82
N PRO A 121 -11.38 7.33 19.00
CA PRO A 121 -11.71 8.73 19.19
C PRO A 121 -10.55 9.64 18.75
N ASP A 122 -10.86 10.81 18.18
CA ASP A 122 -9.85 11.75 17.66
C ASP A 122 -8.68 12.00 18.63
N PRO A 123 -8.87 12.23 19.95
CA PRO A 123 -7.75 12.46 20.86
C PRO A 123 -6.80 11.26 21.00
N LEU A 124 -7.32 10.02 20.89
CA LEU A 124 -6.48 8.82 20.97
C LEU A 124 -5.72 8.59 19.67
N LEU A 125 -6.36 8.82 18.52
CA LEU A 125 -5.67 8.76 17.23
C LEU A 125 -4.56 9.82 17.17
N GLU A 126 -4.86 11.06 17.57
CA GLU A 126 -3.89 12.16 17.61
C GLU A 126 -2.73 11.85 18.56
N ARG A 127 -2.98 11.23 19.73
CA ARG A 127 -1.93 10.78 20.63
C ARG A 127 -0.94 9.82 19.94
N VAL A 128 -1.43 8.87 19.16
CA VAL A 128 -0.58 7.93 18.42
C VAL A 128 0.23 8.66 17.34
N LEU A 129 -0.43 9.49 16.52
CA LEU A 129 0.25 10.24 15.45
C LEU A 129 1.32 11.18 16.00
N LYS A 130 1.02 11.90 17.08
CA LYS A 130 1.96 12.79 17.75
C LYS A 130 3.16 12.03 18.30
N ALA A 131 2.95 10.86 18.91
CA ALA A 131 4.03 10.03 19.42
C ALA A 131 4.95 9.53 18.31
N LEU A 132 4.40 9.03 17.20
CA LEU A 132 5.18 8.59 16.04
C LEU A 132 5.99 9.73 15.43
N ARG A 133 5.43 10.93 15.33
CA ARG A 133 6.14 12.11 14.83
C ARG A 133 7.24 12.64 15.77
N THR A 134 7.41 12.08 16.97
CA THR A 134 8.60 12.35 17.78
C THR A 134 9.85 11.61 17.31
N ILE A 135 9.72 10.65 16.40
CA ILE A 135 10.82 9.82 15.91
C ILE A 135 11.39 10.44 14.62
N PRO A 136 12.65 10.94 14.62
CA PRO A 136 13.16 11.74 13.50
C PRO A 136 13.31 11.01 12.16
N HIS A 137 13.64 9.71 12.18
CA HIS A 137 13.88 8.92 10.96
C HIS A 137 12.58 8.33 10.37
N LEU A 138 11.43 8.48 11.04
CA LEU A 138 10.15 8.05 10.49
C LEU A 138 9.64 9.02 9.43
N GLU A 139 9.66 8.57 8.19
CA GLU A 139 9.23 9.36 7.04
C GLU A 139 7.71 9.30 6.87
N LEU A 140 7.16 8.09 6.82
CA LEU A 140 5.79 7.82 6.40
C LEU A 140 4.94 7.24 7.54
N ILE A 141 3.73 7.77 7.68
CA ILE A 141 2.67 7.14 8.47
C ILE A 141 1.52 6.78 7.54
N ARG A 142 1.10 5.52 7.58
CA ARG A 142 -0.01 5.02 6.77
C ARG A 142 -1.13 4.53 7.66
N ILE A 143 -2.37 4.67 7.23
CA ILE A 143 -3.54 4.17 7.97
C ILE A 143 -4.31 3.22 7.06
N GLY A 144 -4.45 1.96 7.49
CA GLY A 144 -5.33 0.98 6.84
C GLY A 144 -6.72 1.07 7.47
N SER A 145 -7.77 1.37 6.69
CA SER A 145 -9.12 1.56 7.24
C SER A 145 -10.23 1.16 6.27
N ARG A 146 -11.28 0.55 6.81
CA ARG A 146 -12.55 0.26 6.12
C ARG A 146 -13.65 1.25 6.48
N VAL A 147 -13.40 2.17 7.43
CA VAL A 147 -14.35 3.20 7.86
C VAL A 147 -14.92 4.02 6.70
N PRO A 148 -14.15 4.57 5.74
CA PRO A 148 -14.74 5.43 4.71
C PRO A 148 -15.85 4.74 3.89
N GLY A 149 -15.74 3.43 3.66
CA GLY A 149 -16.76 2.65 2.94
C GLY A 149 -17.93 2.16 3.79
N THR A 150 -17.82 2.18 5.12
CA THR A 150 -18.77 1.48 6.01
C THR A 150 -19.35 2.34 7.12
N LEU A 151 -18.70 3.46 7.42
CA LEU A 151 -19.09 4.48 8.39
C LEU A 151 -18.57 5.85 7.91
N PRO A 152 -18.99 6.33 6.72
CA PRO A 152 -18.47 7.56 6.11
C PRO A 152 -18.66 8.80 7.00
N GLN A 153 -19.64 8.78 7.90
CA GLN A 153 -19.93 9.87 8.86
C GLN A 153 -18.78 10.10 9.85
N ARG A 154 -17.90 9.10 10.05
CA ARG A 154 -16.69 9.24 10.87
C ARG A 154 -15.67 10.21 10.25
N ILE A 155 -15.75 10.44 8.94
CA ILE A 155 -14.88 11.33 8.17
C ILE A 155 -15.39 12.77 8.26
N THR A 156 -15.11 13.40 9.40
CA THR A 156 -15.49 14.79 9.68
C THR A 156 -14.39 15.76 9.24
N ALA A 157 -14.75 17.04 9.06
CA ALA A 157 -13.76 18.09 8.81
C ALA A 157 -12.72 18.17 9.93
N LYS A 158 -13.16 18.01 11.19
CA LYS A 158 -12.26 18.02 12.37
C LYS A 158 -11.24 16.89 12.32
N LEU A 159 -11.65 15.68 11.95
CA LEU A 159 -10.72 14.56 11.78
C LEU A 159 -9.68 14.88 10.70
N CYS A 160 -10.14 15.36 9.54
CA CYS A 160 -9.27 15.67 8.41
C CYS A 160 -8.24 16.76 8.75
N GLU A 161 -8.68 17.84 9.40
CA GLU A 161 -7.79 18.92 9.86
C GLU A 161 -6.80 18.44 10.94
N MET A 162 -7.18 17.50 11.80
CA MET A 162 -6.25 16.90 12.77
C MET A 162 -5.17 16.09 12.04
N VAL A 163 -5.56 15.17 11.16
CA VAL A 163 -4.64 14.28 10.44
C VAL A 163 -3.66 15.09 9.59
N LYS A 164 -4.13 16.16 8.92
CA LYS A 164 -3.31 17.03 8.06
C LYS A 164 -2.09 17.64 8.77
N LYS A 165 -2.13 17.86 10.09
CA LYS A 165 -1.01 18.39 10.88
C LYS A 165 0.21 17.45 10.91
N TYR A 166 0.00 16.17 10.61
CA TYR A 166 0.99 15.11 10.76
C TYR A 166 1.46 14.54 9.41
N HIS A 167 1.32 15.28 8.30
CA HIS A 167 1.83 14.86 6.98
C HIS A 167 3.35 14.56 6.97
N PRO A 168 3.83 13.69 6.05
CA PRO A 168 3.05 12.95 5.05
C PRO A 168 2.30 11.74 5.62
N ILE A 169 0.98 11.69 5.38
CA ILE A 169 0.09 10.57 5.73
C ILE A 169 -0.56 10.02 4.47
N TYR A 170 -0.61 8.69 4.38
CA TYR A 170 -1.33 7.97 3.33
C TYR A 170 -2.43 7.12 3.96
N MET A 171 -3.52 6.89 3.24
CA MET A 171 -4.58 5.98 3.68
C MET A 171 -4.84 4.90 2.64
N ASN A 172 -4.81 3.65 3.08
CA ASN A 172 -5.24 2.51 2.28
C ASN A 172 -6.63 2.11 2.76
N LEU A 173 -7.60 2.28 1.87
CA LEU A 173 -9.01 2.00 2.11
C LEU A 173 -9.37 0.59 1.65
N HIS A 174 -10.39 -0.01 2.25
CA HIS A 174 -10.85 -1.35 1.86
C HIS A 174 -12.18 -1.29 1.12
N PHE A 175 -12.19 -1.67 -0.16
CA PHE A 175 -13.39 -1.80 -0.99
C PHE A 175 -13.37 -3.10 -1.80
N ASN A 176 -14.48 -3.84 -1.84
CA ASN A 176 -14.56 -5.07 -2.64
C ASN A 176 -15.60 -5.04 -3.75
N HIS A 177 -16.65 -4.22 -3.64
CA HIS A 177 -17.74 -4.18 -4.62
C HIS A 177 -18.11 -2.73 -4.98
N PRO A 178 -18.46 -2.41 -6.25
CA PRO A 178 -18.84 -1.06 -6.65
C PRO A 178 -20.04 -0.49 -5.89
N ASP A 179 -20.94 -1.34 -5.39
CA ASP A 179 -22.10 -0.91 -4.58
C ASP A 179 -21.69 -0.31 -3.22
N GLU A 180 -20.46 -0.53 -2.75
CA GLU A 180 -19.93 0.10 -1.53
C GLU A 180 -19.66 1.61 -1.76
N LEU A 181 -19.51 2.07 -3.01
CA LEU A 181 -19.20 3.46 -3.36
C LEU A 181 -20.45 4.33 -3.52
N THR A 182 -21.22 4.44 -2.44
CA THR A 182 -22.37 5.34 -2.35
C THR A 182 -21.96 6.82 -2.43
N PRO A 183 -22.90 7.76 -2.68
CA PRO A 183 -22.58 9.19 -2.68
C PRO A 183 -21.90 9.69 -1.39
N ASP A 184 -22.34 9.21 -0.23
CA ASP A 184 -21.76 9.58 1.07
C ASP A 184 -20.33 9.05 1.22
N VAL A 185 -20.08 7.83 0.75
CA VAL A 185 -18.74 7.23 0.74
C VAL A 185 -17.81 8.02 -0.17
N LYS A 186 -18.26 8.39 -1.38
CA LYS A 186 -17.47 9.23 -2.29
C LYS A 186 -17.18 10.60 -1.70
N ALA A 187 -18.15 11.21 -1.01
CA ALA A 187 -17.96 12.47 -0.31
C ALA A 187 -16.94 12.36 0.83
N ALA A 188 -16.95 11.25 1.58
CA ALA A 188 -15.97 10.96 2.63
C ALA A 188 -14.55 10.80 2.05
N CYS A 189 -14.39 10.01 0.98
CA CYS A 189 -13.12 9.88 0.26
C CYS A 189 -12.65 11.25 -0.27
N GLY A 190 -13.58 12.04 -0.83
CA GLY A 190 -13.29 13.40 -1.30
C GLY A 190 -12.70 14.30 -0.21
N ARG A 191 -13.30 14.32 0.99
CA ARG A 191 -12.78 15.10 2.13
C ARG A 191 -11.37 14.71 2.54
N LEU A 192 -11.06 13.40 2.55
CA LEU A 192 -9.71 12.92 2.86
C LEU A 192 -8.71 13.36 1.79
N ALA A 193 -9.07 13.23 0.51
CA ALA A 193 -8.24 13.68 -0.60
C ALA A 193 -8.03 15.20 -0.57
N ASP A 194 -9.05 16.00 -0.27
CA ASP A 194 -8.98 17.46 -0.13
C ASP A 194 -8.10 17.90 1.05
N ALA A 195 -8.01 17.08 2.10
CA ALA A 195 -7.05 17.28 3.18
C ALA A 195 -5.60 17.00 2.78
N GLY A 196 -5.34 16.56 1.54
CA GLY A 196 -4.01 16.27 1.03
C GLY A 196 -3.52 14.86 1.30
N ILE A 197 -4.40 13.94 1.69
CA ILE A 197 -4.08 12.55 2.01
C ILE A 197 -4.19 11.71 0.73
N PRO A 198 -3.09 11.12 0.21
CA PRO A 198 -3.19 10.22 -0.92
C PRO A 198 -3.90 8.93 -0.51
N LEU A 199 -4.87 8.52 -1.32
CA LEU A 199 -5.74 7.38 -1.05
C LEU A 199 -5.42 6.21 -1.97
N GLY A 200 -5.13 5.05 -1.38
CA GLY A 200 -5.06 3.76 -2.05
C GLY A 200 -6.29 2.90 -1.71
N ALA A 201 -6.63 1.94 -2.57
CA ALA A 201 -7.63 0.91 -2.28
C ALA A 201 -7.00 -0.49 -2.27
N GLN A 202 -7.26 -1.22 -1.20
CA GLN A 202 -6.97 -2.63 -1.05
C GLN A 202 -8.28 -3.40 -1.24
N THR A 203 -8.28 -4.29 -2.21
CA THR A 203 -9.41 -5.17 -2.55
C THR A 203 -8.97 -6.61 -2.31
N VAL A 204 -9.86 -7.46 -1.80
CA VAL A 204 -9.63 -8.90 -1.72
C VAL A 204 -10.49 -9.56 -2.78
N LEU A 205 -9.91 -10.50 -3.53
CA LEU A 205 -10.62 -11.31 -4.51
C LEU A 205 -11.44 -12.37 -3.78
N LEU A 206 -12.76 -12.28 -3.89
CA LEU A 206 -13.73 -13.04 -3.11
C LEU A 206 -14.74 -13.70 -4.05
N LYS A 207 -14.86 -15.02 -3.92
CA LYS A 207 -15.80 -15.83 -4.68
C LYS A 207 -17.24 -15.38 -4.46
N GLY A 208 -17.97 -15.14 -5.56
CA GLY A 208 -19.34 -14.69 -5.55
C GLY A 208 -19.56 -13.25 -5.04
N VAL A 209 -18.50 -12.43 -5.00
CA VAL A 209 -18.54 -11.01 -4.65
C VAL A 209 -17.93 -10.18 -5.77
N ASN A 210 -16.67 -10.44 -6.12
CA ASN A 210 -15.93 -9.64 -7.12
C ASN A 210 -14.98 -10.48 -7.99
N ASP A 211 -15.21 -11.78 -8.06
CA ASP A 211 -14.53 -12.75 -8.93
C ASP A 211 -14.97 -12.68 -10.40
N ASP A 212 -15.42 -11.49 -10.85
CA ASP A 212 -15.90 -11.19 -12.19
C ASP A 212 -15.15 -9.94 -12.72
N PRO A 213 -14.49 -10.03 -13.88
CA PRO A 213 -13.78 -8.90 -14.49
C PRO A 213 -14.61 -7.63 -14.70
N GLU A 214 -15.89 -7.74 -15.06
CA GLU A 214 -16.76 -6.59 -15.28
C GLU A 214 -17.13 -5.92 -13.97
N ILE A 215 -17.34 -6.69 -12.90
CA ILE A 215 -17.53 -6.15 -11.54
C ILE A 215 -16.28 -5.38 -11.12
N MET A 216 -15.10 -5.98 -11.29
CA MET A 216 -13.82 -5.37 -10.94
C MET A 216 -13.54 -4.10 -11.75
N LYS A 217 -13.85 -4.10 -13.05
CA LYS A 217 -13.72 -2.91 -13.91
C LYS A 217 -14.59 -1.76 -13.43
N ARG A 218 -15.85 -2.04 -13.08
CA ARG A 218 -16.74 -1.03 -12.48
C ARG A 218 -16.18 -0.52 -11.15
N LEU A 219 -15.69 -1.41 -10.28
CA LEU A 219 -15.10 -1.04 -9.00
C LEU A 219 -13.92 -0.07 -9.18
N VAL A 220 -12.93 -0.43 -10.00
CA VAL A 220 -11.72 0.40 -10.16
C VAL A 220 -12.02 1.75 -10.80
N HIS A 221 -13.01 1.84 -11.69
CA HIS A 221 -13.48 3.11 -12.25
C HIS A 221 -14.13 3.99 -11.18
N GLN A 222 -15.03 3.42 -10.36
CA GLN A 222 -15.69 4.15 -9.28
C GLN A 222 -14.69 4.64 -8.22
N LEU A 223 -13.66 3.84 -7.91
CA LEU A 223 -12.57 4.23 -7.02
C LEU A 223 -11.81 5.46 -7.54
N LEU A 224 -11.43 5.46 -8.82
CA LEU A 224 -10.74 6.61 -9.42
C LEU A 224 -11.61 7.87 -9.43
N LEU A 225 -12.91 7.74 -9.70
CA LEU A 225 -13.86 8.86 -9.60
C LEU A 225 -13.97 9.42 -8.16
N ALA A 226 -13.69 8.59 -7.16
CA ALA A 226 -13.61 8.99 -5.75
C ALA A 226 -12.21 9.48 -5.33
N ARG A 227 -11.26 9.64 -6.28
CA ARG A 227 -9.84 9.96 -6.04
C ARG A 227 -9.11 8.93 -5.18
N VAL A 228 -9.53 7.66 -5.27
CA VAL A 228 -8.88 6.52 -4.61
C VAL A 228 -8.19 5.67 -5.67
N LYS A 229 -6.87 5.52 -5.57
CA LYS A 229 -6.09 4.71 -6.51
C LYS A 229 -6.19 3.23 -6.15
N PRO A 230 -6.67 2.33 -7.05
CA PRO A 230 -6.54 0.89 -6.87
C PRO A 230 -5.07 0.52 -6.61
N TYR A 231 -4.79 -0.09 -5.46
CA TYR A 231 -3.43 -0.39 -5.02
C TYR A 231 -3.14 -1.88 -5.10
N TYR A 232 -3.87 -2.68 -4.32
CA TYR A 232 -3.73 -4.13 -4.32
C TYR A 232 -5.05 -4.83 -4.60
N LEU A 233 -4.97 -5.91 -5.38
CA LEU A 233 -5.93 -6.99 -5.40
C LEU A 233 -5.27 -8.18 -4.69
N TYR A 234 -5.72 -8.51 -3.49
CA TYR A 234 -5.22 -9.65 -2.73
C TYR A 234 -5.95 -10.91 -3.15
N GLN A 235 -5.20 -12.00 -3.33
CA GLN A 235 -5.78 -13.34 -3.19
C GLN A 235 -6.29 -13.50 -1.74
N ALA A 236 -7.46 -14.11 -1.56
CA ALA A 236 -7.98 -14.37 -0.22
C ALA A 236 -7.01 -15.28 0.57
N ASP A 237 -6.65 -14.84 1.78
CA ASP A 237 -5.74 -15.54 2.69
C ASP A 237 -6.29 -16.89 3.14
N LEU A 238 -5.40 -17.77 3.63
CA LEU A 238 -5.75 -19.09 4.16
C LEU A 238 -6.32 -19.03 5.58
N THR A 239 -7.04 -17.96 5.91
CA THR A 239 -7.52 -17.72 7.28
C THR A 239 -8.67 -18.65 7.59
N LYS A 240 -8.63 -19.27 8.77
CA LYS A 240 -9.68 -20.14 9.28
C LYS A 240 -11.09 -19.58 9.08
N GLY A 241 -11.95 -20.39 8.47
CA GLY A 241 -13.36 -20.05 8.25
C GLY A 241 -13.58 -19.00 7.17
N THR A 242 -12.63 -18.83 6.25
CA THR A 242 -12.75 -17.96 5.07
C THR A 242 -12.55 -18.71 3.74
N ASN A 243 -12.21 -20.00 3.78
CA ASN A 243 -11.87 -20.80 2.60
C ASN A 243 -12.97 -20.82 1.51
N HIS A 244 -14.25 -20.71 1.88
CA HIS A 244 -15.37 -20.63 0.93
C HIS A 244 -15.36 -19.36 0.05
N PHE A 245 -14.62 -18.31 0.45
CA PHE A 245 -14.38 -17.12 -0.37
C PHE A 245 -13.21 -17.26 -1.34
N ARG A 246 -12.36 -18.28 -1.20
CA ARG A 246 -11.18 -18.40 -2.04
C ARG A 246 -11.55 -18.69 -3.49
N THR A 247 -10.81 -18.04 -4.38
CA THR A 247 -10.80 -18.28 -5.81
C THR A 247 -9.54 -19.04 -6.20
N THR A 248 -9.45 -19.49 -7.45
CA THR A 248 -8.17 -19.96 -8.00
C THR A 248 -7.30 -18.77 -8.39
N ILE A 249 -6.00 -18.97 -8.54
CA ILE A 249 -5.05 -17.91 -8.93
C ILE A 249 -5.38 -17.42 -10.34
N GLU A 250 -5.81 -18.32 -11.22
CA GLU A 250 -6.25 -18.04 -12.59
C GLU A 250 -7.40 -17.02 -12.61
N THR A 251 -8.31 -17.06 -11.64
CA THR A 251 -9.36 -16.03 -11.51
C THR A 251 -8.76 -14.63 -11.36
N GLY A 252 -7.75 -14.47 -10.50
CA GLY A 252 -7.07 -13.19 -10.29
C GLY A 252 -6.29 -12.74 -11.52
N LEU A 253 -5.58 -13.65 -12.19
CA LEU A 253 -4.87 -13.37 -13.44
C LEU A 253 -5.84 -12.95 -14.56
N ASN A 254 -7.00 -13.60 -14.66
CA ASN A 254 -8.04 -13.24 -15.62
C ASN A 254 -8.60 -11.84 -15.35
N VAL A 255 -8.81 -11.46 -14.08
CA VAL A 255 -9.20 -10.09 -13.70
C VAL A 255 -8.13 -9.09 -14.13
N ILE A 256 -6.85 -9.32 -13.84
CA ILE A 256 -5.77 -8.40 -14.24
C ILE A 256 -5.68 -8.29 -15.76
N LYS A 257 -5.73 -9.41 -16.50
CA LYS A 257 -5.72 -9.41 -17.96
C LYS A 257 -6.85 -8.58 -18.54
N ALA A 258 -8.06 -8.66 -17.96
CA ALA A 258 -9.22 -7.91 -18.41
C ALA A 258 -9.19 -6.41 -18.05
N LEU A 259 -8.32 -5.99 -17.14
CA LEU A 259 -8.10 -4.57 -16.81
C LEU A 259 -6.95 -3.97 -17.61
N GLN A 260 -5.81 -4.67 -17.67
CA GLN A 260 -4.58 -4.16 -18.27
C GLN A 260 -4.72 -3.99 -19.78
N GLY A 261 -4.60 -2.75 -20.25
CA GLY A 261 -4.83 -2.36 -21.66
C GLY A 261 -6.29 -2.08 -22.02
N HIS A 262 -7.25 -2.44 -21.16
CA HIS A 262 -8.69 -2.23 -21.38
C HIS A 262 -9.28 -1.10 -20.52
N THR A 263 -8.45 -0.47 -19.68
CA THR A 263 -8.73 0.74 -18.90
C THR A 263 -7.43 1.52 -18.65
N SER A 264 -7.53 2.71 -18.05
CA SER A 264 -6.37 3.50 -17.61
C SER A 264 -5.43 2.66 -16.73
N GLY A 265 -4.12 2.79 -16.93
CA GLY A 265 -3.11 2.11 -16.12
C GLY A 265 -3.19 2.46 -14.63
N MET A 266 -3.73 3.64 -14.28
CA MET A 266 -4.00 4.01 -12.87
C MET A 266 -5.06 3.13 -12.21
N ALA A 267 -5.91 2.47 -12.99
CA ALA A 267 -7.00 1.62 -12.52
C ALA A 267 -6.57 0.16 -12.32
N VAL A 268 -5.35 -0.21 -12.72
CA VAL A 268 -4.85 -1.59 -12.64
C VAL A 268 -4.10 -1.77 -11.31
N PRO A 269 -4.67 -2.51 -10.33
CA PRO A 269 -3.97 -2.80 -9.08
C PRO A 269 -2.88 -3.85 -9.28
N HIS A 270 -1.97 -3.96 -8.31
CA HIS A 270 -1.08 -5.11 -8.25
C HIS A 270 -1.86 -6.32 -7.70
N PHE A 271 -1.97 -7.40 -8.48
CA PHE A 271 -2.47 -8.67 -7.96
C PHE A 271 -1.37 -9.35 -7.15
N VAL A 272 -1.64 -9.65 -5.88
CA VAL A 272 -0.66 -10.18 -4.94
C VAL A 272 -1.22 -11.37 -4.16
N ILE A 273 -0.33 -12.30 -3.84
CA ILE A 273 -0.56 -13.35 -2.83
C ILE A 273 0.33 -13.01 -1.65
N ASP A 274 -0.22 -12.91 -0.43
CA ASP A 274 0.59 -12.85 0.78
C ASP A 274 1.03 -14.29 1.10
N ALA A 275 2.33 -14.55 0.99
CA ALA A 275 2.88 -15.88 1.10
C ALA A 275 2.66 -16.44 2.52
N PRO A 276 2.14 -17.68 2.65
CA PRO A 276 2.03 -18.36 3.94
C PRO A 276 3.38 -18.40 4.68
N GLY A 277 3.34 -18.43 6.02
CA GLY A 277 4.55 -18.34 6.84
C GLY A 277 5.17 -16.95 6.85
N GLY A 278 4.41 -15.93 6.42
CA GLY A 278 4.82 -14.53 6.44
C GLY A 278 5.95 -14.17 5.46
N GLY A 279 6.10 -14.90 4.35
CA GLY A 279 7.05 -14.59 3.28
C GLY A 279 6.77 -13.28 2.54
N GLY A 280 5.60 -12.66 2.78
CA GLY A 280 5.24 -11.36 2.26
C GLY A 280 4.51 -11.41 0.93
N LYS A 281 4.25 -10.22 0.36
CA LYS A 281 3.37 -10.02 -0.79
C LYS A 281 4.14 -10.27 -2.08
N ILE A 282 3.78 -11.32 -2.81
CA ILE A 282 4.37 -11.68 -4.09
C ILE A 282 3.44 -11.18 -5.20
N PRO A 283 3.87 -10.26 -6.08
CA PRO A 283 3.05 -9.80 -7.19
C PRO A 283 3.02 -10.83 -8.31
N LEU A 284 1.85 -10.97 -8.93
CA LEU A 284 1.63 -11.80 -10.12
C LEU A 284 1.14 -10.93 -11.27
N LEU A 285 1.64 -11.24 -12.46
CA LEU A 285 1.18 -10.69 -13.72
C LEU A 285 0.74 -11.84 -14.62
N PRO A 286 -0.16 -11.60 -15.59
CA PRO A 286 -0.43 -12.55 -16.66
C PRO A 286 0.89 -13.02 -17.31
N ASP A 287 1.03 -14.34 -17.41
CA ASP A 287 2.25 -15.04 -17.86
C ASP A 287 2.55 -14.87 -19.35
N ASN A 288 1.54 -14.48 -20.14
CA ASN A 288 1.62 -14.43 -21.60
C ASN A 288 2.12 -13.09 -22.19
N TYR A 289 2.50 -12.11 -21.36
CA TYR A 289 3.03 -10.82 -21.85
C TYR A 289 4.47 -10.90 -22.35
N LEU A 290 5.32 -11.71 -21.71
CA LEU A 290 6.68 -12.00 -22.17
C LEU A 290 6.70 -13.39 -22.82
N VAL A 291 6.69 -13.44 -24.15
CA VAL A 291 6.61 -14.70 -24.91
C VAL A 291 7.97 -15.38 -25.00
N HIS A 292 9.02 -14.60 -25.23
CA HIS A 292 10.40 -15.07 -25.35
C HIS A 292 11.36 -13.92 -25.02
N MET A 293 12.53 -14.24 -24.49
CA MET A 293 13.60 -13.29 -24.25
C MET A 293 14.96 -13.96 -24.40
N ASP A 294 15.85 -13.32 -25.13
CA ASP A 294 17.24 -13.74 -25.31
C ASP A 294 18.19 -12.51 -25.30
N GLU A 295 19.43 -12.71 -25.74
CA GLU A 295 20.46 -11.67 -25.80
C GLU A 295 20.17 -10.59 -26.85
N ASP A 296 19.41 -10.92 -27.91
CA ASP A 296 19.11 -10.00 -29.01
C ASP A 296 17.85 -9.18 -28.73
N GLY A 297 16.87 -9.73 -28.02
CA GLY A 297 15.59 -9.08 -27.82
C GLY A 297 14.59 -9.81 -26.94
N ALA A 298 13.42 -9.20 -26.83
CA ALA A 298 12.24 -9.79 -26.20
C ALA A 298 11.06 -9.78 -27.19
N ILE A 299 10.30 -10.87 -27.22
CA ILE A 299 9.01 -10.94 -27.90
C ILE A 299 7.92 -10.69 -26.85
N LEU A 300 7.21 -9.58 -27.01
CA LEU A 300 6.16 -9.13 -26.12
C LEU A 300 4.80 -9.34 -26.76
N ARG A 301 3.79 -9.71 -25.96
CA ARG A 301 2.38 -9.73 -26.38
C ARG A 301 1.62 -8.62 -25.67
N ASN A 302 0.74 -7.90 -26.38
CA ASN A 302 -0.11 -6.89 -25.77
C ASN A 302 -1.51 -7.42 -25.39
N TYR A 303 -2.38 -6.53 -24.90
CA TYR A 303 -3.77 -6.85 -24.53
C TYR A 303 -4.67 -7.26 -25.72
N GLU A 304 -4.26 -6.99 -26.96
CA GLU A 304 -4.94 -7.38 -28.20
C GLU A 304 -4.39 -8.70 -28.79
N ASP A 305 -3.57 -9.42 -28.01
CA ASP A 305 -2.82 -10.60 -28.44
C ASP A 305 -1.86 -10.37 -29.62
N LYS A 306 -1.52 -9.10 -29.94
CA LYS A 306 -0.51 -8.74 -30.95
C LYS A 306 0.90 -8.91 -30.38
N THR A 307 1.82 -9.39 -31.21
CA THR A 307 3.23 -9.58 -30.84
C THR A 307 4.12 -8.45 -31.34
N PHE A 308 5.10 -8.07 -30.52
CA PHE A 308 6.05 -6.99 -30.79
C PHE A 308 7.45 -7.44 -30.39
N HIS A 309 8.45 -7.06 -31.18
CA HIS A 309 9.85 -7.29 -30.85
C HIS A 309 10.46 -6.04 -30.21
N TYR A 310 11.06 -6.20 -29.03
CA TYR A 310 11.82 -5.16 -28.33
C TYR A 310 13.32 -5.54 -28.34
N PRO A 311 14.19 -4.84 -29.08
CA PRO A 311 15.60 -5.18 -29.16
C PRO A 311 16.34 -4.84 -27.86
N GLN A 312 17.24 -5.71 -27.42
CA GLN A 312 18.15 -5.42 -26.32
C GLN A 312 19.26 -4.46 -26.76
N PRO A 313 19.78 -3.62 -25.86
CA PRO A 313 20.95 -2.80 -26.17
C PRO A 313 22.15 -3.72 -26.38
N LYS A 314 22.79 -3.62 -27.54
CA LYS A 314 24.08 -4.27 -27.76
C LYS A 314 25.11 -3.60 -26.86
N SER A 315 25.82 -4.38 -26.04
CA SER A 315 26.95 -3.88 -25.25
C SER A 315 28.11 -3.55 -26.21
N ASP A 316 28.10 -2.34 -26.74
CA ASP A 316 29.21 -1.84 -27.52
C ASP A 316 30.37 -1.50 -26.56
N HIS A 317 31.12 -2.52 -26.13
CA HIS A 317 32.41 -2.32 -25.48
C HIS A 317 33.43 -1.83 -26.52
N ARG A 318 33.22 -0.63 -27.05
CA ARG A 318 34.19 0.15 -27.83
C ARG A 318 33.73 1.61 -27.93
N ARG A 319 33.76 2.33 -26.81
CA ARG A 319 34.25 3.71 -26.89
C ARG A 319 35.77 3.62 -26.89
N GLU A 320 36.37 3.48 -28.07
CA GLU A 320 37.75 3.93 -28.24
C GLU A 320 37.75 5.42 -27.90
N LEU A 321 38.24 5.76 -26.70
CA LEU A 321 38.65 7.12 -26.43
C LEU A 321 39.66 7.47 -27.53
N PRO A 322 39.55 8.63 -28.19
CA PRO A 322 40.52 9.02 -29.20
C PRO A 322 41.89 9.02 -28.53
N MET A 323 42.75 8.08 -28.91
CA MET A 323 44.15 8.05 -28.53
C MET A 323 44.74 9.37 -29.02
N VAL A 324 44.87 10.34 -28.11
CA VAL A 324 45.74 11.50 -28.34
C VAL A 324 47.13 10.91 -28.46
N GLY A 325 47.60 10.79 -29.69
CA GLY A 325 48.92 10.29 -30.02
C GLY A 325 49.98 11.20 -29.39
N VAL A 326 50.46 10.85 -28.22
CA VAL A 326 51.73 11.36 -27.71
C VAL A 326 52.81 10.53 -28.40
N ARG A 327 53.45 11.12 -29.41
CA ARG A 327 54.73 10.62 -29.93
C ARG A 327 55.73 10.68 -28.79
N THR A 328 56.11 9.54 -28.24
CA THR A 328 57.31 9.41 -27.40
C THR A 328 58.48 9.04 -28.30
N SER A 329 59.14 10.06 -28.87
CA SER A 329 60.53 9.93 -29.30
C SER A 329 61.40 10.00 -28.05
N PHE A 330 61.75 8.83 -27.51
CA PHE A 330 62.85 8.71 -26.56
C PHE A 330 64.15 8.64 -27.36
N GLU A 331 64.92 9.72 -27.34
CA GLU A 331 66.38 9.70 -27.53
C GLU A 331 66.95 10.95 -26.84
N ASP A 332 67.84 10.68 -25.88
CA ASP A 332 68.89 11.51 -25.28
C ASP A 332 68.57 12.92 -24.74
N SER A 333 68.57 13.05 -23.40
CA SER A 333 69.58 13.84 -22.67
C SER A 333 69.27 13.93 -21.16
N GLU A 334 70.29 13.69 -20.35
CA GLU A 334 70.35 13.89 -18.90
C GLU A 334 70.10 15.36 -18.49
N GLU A 335 69.81 15.54 -17.20
CA GLU A 335 69.76 16.79 -16.42
C GLU A 335 68.44 17.59 -16.43
N ALA A 336 67.77 17.64 -15.25
CA ALA A 336 67.32 18.85 -14.54
C ALA A 336 66.02 18.63 -13.72
N TYR A 337 66.22 18.37 -12.43
CA TYR A 337 65.57 19.04 -11.29
C TYR A 337 64.11 19.53 -11.35
N ALA A 338 63.34 18.97 -10.41
CA ALA A 338 62.58 19.66 -9.35
C ALA A 338 61.14 20.16 -9.59
N ALA A 339 60.33 19.82 -8.58
CA ALA A 339 59.13 20.49 -8.07
C ALA A 339 57.82 20.35 -8.87
N CYS A 340 56.87 19.60 -8.30
CA CYS A 340 55.58 20.20 -7.95
C CYS A 340 54.85 19.35 -6.90
N SER A 341 54.68 19.94 -5.71
CA SER A 341 53.85 19.48 -4.61
C SER A 341 52.37 19.87 -4.81
N ASP A 342 51.50 18.99 -4.31
CA ASP A 342 50.19 19.22 -3.67
C ASP A 342 49.38 20.48 -3.97
N SER A 343 48.11 20.27 -4.37
CA SER A 343 46.96 20.78 -3.60
C SER A 343 45.62 20.37 -4.25
N TYR A 344 44.82 19.56 -3.55
CA TYR A 344 43.37 19.46 -3.70
C TYR A 344 42.69 20.31 -2.63
N PRO A 345 41.49 20.87 -2.90
CA PRO A 345 40.53 21.05 -1.81
C PRO A 345 39.12 20.51 -2.13
N ASP A 346 38.53 19.99 -1.05
CA ASP A 346 37.17 19.50 -0.87
C ASP A 346 36.06 20.52 -1.17
N ARG A 347 34.84 20.02 -1.42
CA ARG A 347 33.59 20.80 -1.44
C ARG A 347 32.44 20.04 -0.78
N ASP A 348 32.08 20.50 0.41
CA ASP A 348 30.71 20.44 0.97
C ASP A 348 29.99 21.76 0.70
N GLY A 349 28.66 21.73 0.53
CA GLY A 349 27.84 22.96 0.50
C GLY A 349 26.36 22.74 0.20
N TYR A 350 25.53 22.73 1.25
CA TYR A 350 24.07 22.87 1.19
C TYR A 350 23.63 24.27 1.67
N ALA A 351 22.49 24.70 1.13
CA ALA A 351 21.52 25.70 1.62
C ALA A 351 21.75 27.20 1.33
N ALA A 352 20.84 27.79 0.54
CA ALA A 352 19.85 28.79 0.98
C ALA A 352 19.09 29.37 -0.24
N TRP A 353 17.76 29.27 -0.26
CA TRP A 353 16.89 30.05 -1.15
C TRP A 353 16.06 31.00 -0.28
N GLY A 354 16.30 32.30 -0.44
CA GLY A 354 15.54 33.38 0.18
C GLY A 354 14.98 34.30 -0.90
N ASN A 355 13.69 34.62 -0.80
CA ASN A 355 13.00 35.64 -1.59
C ASN A 355 13.34 37.04 -1.11
N SER A 356 13.67 37.97 -2.02
CA SER A 356 13.16 39.36 -2.05
C SER A 356 13.72 40.16 -3.24
N CYS A 357 12.83 40.87 -3.95
CA CYS A 357 13.01 42.15 -4.66
C CYS A 357 11.56 42.68 -4.78
N GLY A 358 11.13 43.80 -4.17
CA GLY A 358 11.52 45.18 -4.48
C GLY A 358 10.97 45.54 -5.87
N GLY A 359 9.98 46.40 -6.11
CA GLY A 359 9.56 47.64 -5.43
C GLY A 359 9.92 48.81 -6.34
N ASP A 360 8.92 49.43 -6.99
CA ASP A 360 8.88 50.78 -7.61
C ASP A 360 7.39 51.03 -7.95
N ALA A 361 6.66 51.93 -7.28
CA ALA A 361 6.65 53.39 -7.34
C ALA A 361 5.88 53.97 -8.55
N ASP A 362 4.83 54.72 -8.17
CA ASP A 362 4.19 55.88 -8.82
C ASP A 362 2.88 55.78 -9.63
N ASP A 363 1.99 56.68 -9.17
CA ASP A 363 0.92 57.45 -9.80
C ASP A 363 -0.57 56.98 -9.81
N LEU A 364 -1.31 57.70 -8.93
CA LEU A 364 -2.72 58.13 -8.93
C LEU A 364 -3.83 57.20 -8.41
#